data_AF-A0A7C5XI29-F1
#
_entry.id   AF-A0A7C5XI29-F1
#
_cell.length_a   1.000
_cell.length_b   1.000
_cell.length_c   1.000
_cell.angle_alpha   90.00
_cell.angle_beta   90.00
_cell.angle_gamma   90.00
#
_symmetry.space_group_name_H-M   'P 1'
#
loop_
_entity.id
_entity.type
_entity.pdbx_description
1 polymer ?
#
loop_
_entity_poly.entity_id
_entity_poly.type
_entity_poly.pdbx_seq_one_letter_code
_entity_poly.pdbx_strand_id
1 'polypeptide(L)'
;IYTDPRESENIAEKLCSIPQILEVYTSLSEEIQVIAKVVAENQESLHEFIATKVAPLPGVLRIRTSIVTKKFKETQPLIVNDPKKLTLKTTENRLDEEKDRNERRD
;
A
#
# COMPACT_ATOMS: atom_id res chain seq x y z
N ILE A 1 2.04 -10.00 5.65
CA ILE A 1 1.78 -10.84 6.83
C ILE A 1 1.44 -12.23 6.32
N TYR A 2 2.18 -13.23 6.76
CA TYR A 2 1.91 -14.63 6.50
C TYR A 2 1.00 -15.13 7.60
N THR A 3 -0.09 -15.77 7.20
CA THR A 3 -1.13 -16.22 8.12
C THR A 3 -1.37 -17.71 7.95
N ASP A 4 -2.00 -18.34 8.93
CA ASP A 4 -2.71 -19.59 8.70
C ASP A 4 -3.84 -19.27 7.69
N PRO A 5 -3.94 -19.97 6.55
CA PRO A 5 -4.97 -19.70 5.55
C PRO A 5 -6.37 -19.58 6.14
N ARG A 6 -6.69 -20.36 7.18
CA ARG A 6 -8.00 -20.40 7.85
C ARG A 6 -8.29 -19.16 8.70
N GLU A 7 -7.25 -18.43 9.11
CA GLU A 7 -7.36 -17.22 9.95
C GLU A 7 -7.14 -15.92 9.16
N SER A 8 -6.79 -16.01 7.87
CA SER A 8 -6.40 -14.83 7.06
C SER A 8 -7.45 -13.72 7.07
N GLU A 9 -8.72 -14.08 6.88
CA GLU A 9 -9.84 -13.12 6.86
C GLU A 9 -10.07 -12.50 8.24
N ASN A 10 -10.10 -13.33 9.29
CA ASN A 10 -10.23 -12.86 10.68
C ASN A 10 -9.11 -11.90 11.08
N ILE A 11 -7.88 -12.20 10.69
CA ILE A 11 -6.72 -11.31 10.90
C ILE A 11 -6.92 -10.01 10.12
N ALA A 12 -7.31 -10.07 8.85
CA ALA A 12 -7.55 -8.87 8.05
C ALA A 12 -8.63 -7.96 8.68
N GLU A 13 -9.75 -8.52 9.15
CA GLU A 13 -10.80 -7.77 9.83
C GLU A 13 -10.31 -7.12 11.13
N LYS A 14 -9.55 -7.84 11.95
CA LYS A 14 -8.97 -7.28 13.19
C LYS A 14 -8.04 -6.11 12.87
N LEU A 15 -7.23 -6.22 11.82
CA LEU A 15 -6.33 -5.13 11.39
C LEU A 15 -7.12 -3.89 10.94
N CYS A 16 -8.28 -4.04 10.31
CA CYS A 16 -9.14 -2.90 9.91
C CYS A 16 -9.63 -2.07 11.11
N SER A 17 -9.69 -2.63 12.32
CA SER A 17 -10.12 -1.89 13.52
C SER A 17 -9.03 -1.02 14.13
N ILE A 18 -7.79 -1.12 13.64
CA ILE A 18 -6.61 -0.48 14.23
C ILE A 18 -6.36 0.88 13.57
N PRO A 19 -6.41 2.02 14.30
CA PRO A 19 -6.29 3.34 13.70
C PRO A 19 -4.97 3.61 12.96
N GLN A 20 -3.86 2.98 13.37
CA GLN A 20 -2.57 3.15 12.69
C GLN A 20 -2.54 2.50 11.30
N ILE A 21 -3.49 1.60 11.00
CA ILE A 21 -3.58 0.89 9.72
C ILE A 21 -4.53 1.66 8.80
N LEU A 22 -4.00 2.12 7.66
CA LEU A 22 -4.74 2.90 6.68
C LEU A 22 -5.43 2.04 5.63
N GLU A 23 -4.82 0.90 5.29
CA GLU A 23 -5.28 0.02 4.22
C GLU A 23 -4.95 -1.43 4.60
N VAL A 24 -5.88 -2.35 4.32
CA VAL A 24 -5.70 -3.80 4.49
C VAL A 24 -6.15 -4.49 3.22
N TYR A 25 -5.33 -5.41 2.73
CA TYR A 25 -5.59 -6.20 1.54
C TYR A 25 -5.34 -7.68 1.83
N THR A 26 -6.12 -8.54 1.20
CA THR A 26 -5.75 -9.95 1.03
C THR A 26 -5.09 -10.14 -0.33
N SER A 27 -4.16 -11.07 -0.42
CA SER A 27 -3.46 -11.39 -1.67
C SER A 27 -3.59 -12.88 -1.95
N LEU A 28 -3.79 -13.19 -3.23
CA LEU A 28 -3.84 -14.56 -3.75
C LEU A 28 -2.45 -15.17 -3.97
N SER A 29 -1.38 -14.38 -3.81
CA SER A 29 -0.01 -14.88 -3.94
C SER A 29 0.35 -15.73 -2.71
N GLU A 30 0.90 -16.93 -2.94
CA GLU A 30 1.35 -17.83 -1.87
C GLU A 30 2.40 -17.19 -0.95
N GLU A 31 3.08 -16.15 -1.44
CA GLU A 31 4.08 -15.44 -0.66
C GLU A 31 3.50 -14.46 0.36
N ILE A 32 2.38 -13.77 0.20
CA ILE A 32 1.88 -12.87 1.25
C ILE A 32 0.36 -12.88 1.22
N GLN A 33 -0.26 -13.33 2.30
CA GLN A 33 -1.71 -13.50 2.37
C GLN A 33 -2.42 -12.21 2.79
N VAL A 34 -1.85 -11.45 3.74
CA VAL A 34 -2.43 -10.17 4.20
C VAL A 34 -1.39 -9.05 4.10
N ILE A 35 -1.74 -7.93 3.49
CA ILE A 35 -0.92 -6.72 3.37
C ILE A 35 -1.61 -5.62 4.16
N ALA A 36 -0.88 -4.93 5.03
CA ALA A 36 -1.38 -3.78 5.78
C ALA A 36 -0.46 -2.58 5.58
N LYS A 37 -1.03 -1.43 5.26
CA LYS A 37 -0.32 -0.14 5.22
C LYS A 37 -0.46 0.54 6.56
N VAL A 38 0.65 0.73 7.27
CA VAL A 38 0.70 1.33 8.60
C VAL A 38 1.41 2.67 8.58
N VAL A 39 0.94 3.61 9.39
CA VAL A 39 1.66 4.86 9.69
C VAL A 39 2.14 4.80 11.14
N ALA A 40 3.41 5.12 11.32
CA ALA A 40 4.08 5.21 12.61
C ALA A 40 4.95 6.47 12.63
N GLU A 41 5.14 7.06 13.80
CA GLU A 41 5.94 8.28 13.97
C GLU A 41 7.41 8.04 13.64
N ASN A 42 7.92 6.88 14.05
CA ASN A 42 9.32 6.49 13.89
C ASN A 42 9.48 4.96 13.91
N GLN A 43 10.71 4.47 13.71
CA GLN A 43 10.99 3.04 13.63
C GLN A 43 10.73 2.30 14.97
N GLU A 44 10.94 2.95 16.11
CA GLU A 44 10.68 2.39 17.43
C GLU A 44 9.19 2.15 17.65
N SER A 45 8.36 3.16 17.38
CA SER A 45 6.89 3.04 17.45
C SER A 45 6.34 2.00 16.49
N LEU A 46 6.94 1.84 15.30
CA LEU A 46 6.58 0.77 14.36
C LEU A 46 6.92 -0.62 14.92
N HIS A 47 8.09 -0.76 15.53
CA HIS A 47 8.52 -2.02 16.13
C HIS A 47 7.60 -2.41 17.30
N GLU A 48 7.31 -1.48 18.20
CA GLU A 48 6.37 -1.68 19.30
C GLU A 48 4.97 -2.04 18.78
N PHE A 49 4.48 -1.33 17.76
CA PHE A 49 3.20 -1.62 17.13
C PHE A 49 3.13 -3.06 16.63
N ILE A 50 4.15 -3.50 15.89
CA ILE A 50 4.19 -4.86 15.35
C ILE A 50 4.22 -5.88 16.48
N ALA A 51 5.09 -5.68 17.48
CA ALA A 51 5.26 -6.61 18.59
C ALA A 51 4.01 -6.73 19.48
N THR A 52 3.26 -5.65 19.66
CA THR A 52 2.14 -5.60 20.61
C THR A 52 0.77 -5.79 19.96
N LYS A 53 0.61 -5.40 18.68
CA LYS A 53 -0.70 -5.40 17.99
C LYS A 53 -0.82 -6.47 16.91
N VAL A 54 0.28 -6.79 16.20
CA VAL A 54 0.22 -7.67 15.02
C VAL A 54 0.75 -9.06 15.33
N ALA A 55 1.97 -9.17 15.87
CA ALA A 55 2.61 -10.45 16.18
C ALA A 55 1.80 -11.35 17.14
N PRO A 56 1.08 -10.81 18.14
CA PRO A 56 0.28 -11.64 19.05
C PRO A 56 -1.03 -12.15 18.45
N LEU A 57 -1.43 -11.73 17.24
CA LEU A 57 -2.68 -12.16 16.63
C LEU A 57 -2.62 -13.67 16.32
N PRO A 58 -3.59 -14.48 16.80
CA PRO A 58 -3.66 -15.89 16.47
C PRO A 58 -3.68 -16.10 14.96
N GLY A 59 -2.89 -17.07 14.49
CA GLY A 59 -2.76 -17.36 13.06
C GLY A 59 -1.72 -16.50 12.34
N VAL A 60 -1.05 -15.52 12.97
CA VAL A 60 0.12 -14.86 12.37
C VAL A 60 1.33 -15.78 12.45
N LEU A 61 1.89 -16.13 11.28
CA LEU A 61 3.03 -17.04 11.17
C LEU A 61 4.35 -16.30 10.98
N ARG A 62 4.31 -15.20 10.19
CA ARG A 62 5.49 -14.40 9.89
C ARG A 62 5.12 -12.99 9.46
N ILE A 63 5.96 -12.03 9.84
CA ILE A 63 5.80 -10.63 9.45
C ILE A 63 6.99 -10.23 8.59
N ARG A 64 6.70 -9.58 7.45
CA ARG A 64 7.70 -8.88 6.63
C ARG A 64 7.28 -7.42 6.58
N THR A 65 8.24 -6.53 6.79
CA THR A 65 8.03 -5.08 6.78
C THR A 65 8.83 -4.45 5.65
N SER A 66 8.18 -3.55 4.91
CA SER A 66 8.83 -2.69 3.93
C SER A 66 8.50 -1.24 4.27
N ILE A 67 9.52 -0.40 4.37
CA ILE A 67 9.36 1.02 4.72
C ILE A 67 9.42 1.83 3.43
N VAL A 68 8.39 2.65 3.19
CA VAL A 68 8.36 3.56 2.03
C VAL A 68 9.30 4.73 2.31
N THR A 69 10.39 4.83 1.54
CA THR A 69 11.40 5.89 1.67
C THR A 69 11.14 7.07 0.74
N LYS A 70 10.45 6.85 -0.38
CA LYS A 70 10.09 7.87 -1.35
C LYS A 70 8.75 7.53 -2.00
N LYS A 71 7.87 8.53 -2.08
CA LYS A 71 6.58 8.45 -2.75
C LYS A 71 6.69 9.18 -4.09
N PHE A 72 6.58 8.45 -5.19
CA PHE A 72 6.63 9.04 -6.54
C PHE A 72 5.25 9.46 -7.05
N LYS A 73 4.20 8.75 -6.62
CA LYS A 73 2.81 9.02 -6.98
C LYS A 73 1.91 8.51 -5.87
N GLU A 74 0.88 9.27 -5.55
CA GLU A 74 -0.22 8.85 -4.69
C GLU A 74 -1.49 9.50 -5.21
N THR A 75 -2.53 8.70 -5.38
CA THR A 75 -3.86 9.15 -5.76
C THR A 75 -4.86 8.28 -5.02
N GLN A 76 -6.03 8.83 -4.71
CA GLN A 76 -7.12 8.00 -4.23
C GLN A 76 -7.58 7.09 -5.38
N PRO A 77 -7.75 5.78 -5.15
CA PRO A 77 -8.25 4.88 -6.17
C PRO A 77 -9.68 5.27 -6.53
N LEU A 78 -9.93 5.49 -7.81
CA LEU A 78 -11.28 5.68 -8.33
C LEU A 78 -11.86 4.30 -8.61
N ILE A 79 -12.51 3.69 -7.61
CA ILE A 79 -13.33 2.50 -7.84
C ILE A 79 -14.68 3.01 -8.36
N VAL A 80 -14.80 3.09 -9.69
CA VAL A 80 -16.03 3.54 -10.34
C VAL A 80 -16.87 2.32 -10.69
N ASN A 81 -18.02 2.15 -10.04
CA ASN A 81 -18.97 1.08 -10.37
C ASN A 81 -19.70 1.31 -11.71
N ASP A 82 -19.52 2.48 -12.32
CA ASP A 82 -20.11 2.86 -13.62
C ASP A 82 -18.99 3.22 -14.63
N PRO A 83 -18.77 2.40 -15.68
CA PRO A 83 -17.73 2.67 -16.68
C PRO A 83 -17.92 4.02 -17.42
N LYS A 84 -19.12 4.63 -17.40
CA LYS A 84 -19.37 5.94 -18.04
C LYS A 84 -18.79 7.13 -17.28
N LYS A 85 -18.42 6.97 -16.00
CA LYS A 85 -17.79 8.02 -15.18
C LYS A 85 -16.26 8.03 -15.31
N LEU A 86 -15.66 7.06 -16.00
CA LEU A 86 -14.22 6.97 -16.16
C LEU A 86 -13.74 7.85 -17.32
N THR A 87 -13.63 9.16 -17.09
CA THR A 87 -12.86 10.03 -17.99
C THR A 87 -11.39 10.04 -17.55
N LEU A 88 -10.63 9.04 -18.01
CA LEU A 88 -9.18 9.10 -17.94
C LEU A 88 -8.71 10.21 -18.88
N LYS A 89 -8.47 11.41 -18.36
CA LYS A 89 -7.77 12.45 -19.11
C LYS A 89 -6.31 12.01 -19.20
N THR A 90 -5.89 11.55 -20.38
CA THR A 90 -4.49 11.33 -20.71
C THR A 90 -3.76 12.65 -20.50
N THR A 91 -2.95 12.75 -19.44
CA THR A 91 -1.92 13.79 -19.38
C THR A 91 -0.80 13.34 -20.29
N GLU A 92 -0.80 13.83 -21.53
CA GLU A 92 0.38 13.81 -22.40
C GLU A 92 1.48 14.60 -21.68
N ASN A 93 2.41 13.87 -21.07
CA ASN A 93 3.56 14.45 -20.40
C ASN A 93 4.57 14.91 -21.45
N ARG A 94 4.66 16.22 -21.66
CA ARG A 94 5.88 17.08 -21.72
C ARG A 94 7.21 16.44 -22.21
N LEU A 95 7.20 15.59 -23.23
CA LEU A 95 8.43 15.16 -23.91
C LEU A 95 8.85 16.11 -25.04
N ASP A 96 7.98 17.04 -25.44
CA ASP A 96 8.28 18.01 -26.50
C ASP A 96 9.05 19.25 -26.01
N GLU A 97 9.03 19.55 -24.69
CA GLU A 97 9.71 20.74 -24.14
C GLU A 97 11.24 20.58 -23.93
N GLU A 98 11.76 19.36 -24.07
CA GLU A 98 13.22 19.09 -24.04
C GLU A 98 13.86 19.09 -25.43
N LYS A 99 13.10 18.73 -26.47
CA LYS A 99 13.61 18.78 -27.86
C LYS A 99 13.79 20.22 -28.34
N ASP A 100 12.82 21.07 -28.01
CA ASP A 100 12.78 22.48 -28.42
C ASP A 100 13.81 23.38 -27.72
N ARG A 101 14.40 22.90 -26.61
CA ARG A 101 15.50 23.59 -25.89
C ARG A 101 16.88 23.21 -26.39
N ASN A 102 17.04 22.03 -26.98
CA ASN A 102 18.31 21.60 -27.59
C ASN A 102 18.47 22.14 -29.02
N GLU A 103 17.38 22.32 -29.78
CA GLU A 103 17.45 22.88 -31.15
C GLU A 103 17.70 24.40 -31.22
N ARG A 104 17.68 25.11 -30.08
CA ARG A 104 17.99 26.56 -30.01
C ARG A 104 19.40 26.87 -29.46
N ARG A 105 20.25 25.85 -29.29
CA ARG A 105 21.64 25.99 -28.84
C ARG A 105 22.69 25.58 -29.88
N ASP A 106 22.28 25.40 -31.14
CA ASP A 106 23.16 25.24 -32.28
C ASP A 106 23.11 26.48 -33.18
#